data_AF-A0A245ZGC3-F1
#
_entry.id   AF-A0A245ZGC3-F1
#
_cell.length_a   1.000
_cell.length_b   1.000
_cell.length_c   1.000
_cell.angle_alpha   90.00
_cell.angle_beta   90.00
_cell.angle_gamma   90.00
#
_symmetry.space_group_name_H-M   'P 1'
#
loop_
_entity.id
_entity.type
_entity.pdbx_description
1 polymer ?
#
loop_
_entity_poly.entity_id
_entity_poly.type
_entity_poly.pdbx_seq_one_letter_code
_entity_poly.pdbx_strand_id
1 'polypeptide(L)'
;MSTPQPNAQSVPLSRAINIAADENDVIATCAKRNVPISAIETLHSGGTRVVMNNITDTQIIAKVYGRKVITSAVKRTPSRLMRG
;
A
#
# COMPACT_ATOMS: atom_id res chain seq x y z
N MET A 1 25.98 -25.50 -8.51
CA MET A 1 25.73 -24.89 -7.19
C MET A 1 25.05 -23.55 -7.43
N SER A 2 23.73 -23.53 -7.37
CA SER A 2 22.94 -22.31 -7.60
C SER A 2 22.67 -21.67 -6.25
N THR A 3 23.31 -20.54 -5.96
CA THR A 3 22.92 -19.68 -4.84
C THR A 3 21.72 -18.84 -5.28
N PRO A 4 20.56 -18.92 -4.61
CA PRO A 4 19.51 -17.94 -4.84
C PRO A 4 19.89 -16.64 -4.14
N GLN A 5 19.92 -15.58 -4.94
CA GLN A 5 19.95 -14.14 -4.65
C GLN A 5 19.59 -13.77 -3.19
N PRO A 6 20.36 -12.91 -2.50
CA PRO A 6 19.90 -12.31 -1.26
C PRO A 6 18.62 -11.52 -1.56
N ASN A 7 17.55 -11.98 -0.93
CA ASN A 7 16.26 -11.33 -0.82
C ASN A 7 16.43 -9.99 -0.09
N ALA A 8 16.93 -9.00 -0.82
CA ALA A 8 16.53 -7.63 -0.60
C ALA A 8 15.01 -7.62 -0.71
N GLN A 9 14.35 -7.74 0.45
CA GLN A 9 13.02 -7.22 0.67
C GLN A 9 13.14 -5.73 0.44
N SER A 10 13.20 -5.35 -0.84
CA SER A 10 12.85 -4.04 -1.33
C SER A 10 11.54 -3.77 -0.66
N VAL A 11 11.52 -2.81 0.28
CA VAL A 11 10.29 -2.13 0.68
C VAL A 11 9.56 -1.92 -0.64
N PRO A 12 8.45 -2.63 -0.90
CA PRO A 12 8.03 -2.75 -2.27
C PRO A 12 7.72 -1.33 -2.71
N LEU A 13 8.41 -0.86 -3.75
CA LEU A 13 8.08 0.31 -4.55
C LEU A 13 6.74 0.06 -5.29
N SER A 14 5.81 -0.61 -4.61
CA SER A 14 4.47 -0.88 -5.05
C SER A 14 3.70 0.42 -4.96
N ARG A 15 3.02 0.74 -6.04
CA ARG A 15 2.06 1.85 -6.12
C ARG A 15 0.90 1.70 -5.13
N ALA A 16 0.79 0.55 -4.47
CA ALA A 16 -0.23 0.24 -3.49
C ALA A 16 0.35 0.31 -2.07
N ILE A 17 -0.25 1.13 -1.22
CA ILE A 17 0.04 1.22 0.21
C ILE A 17 -1.21 0.90 1.01
N ASN A 18 -0.98 0.31 2.18
CA ASN A 18 -2.02 0.06 3.16
C ASN A 18 -1.86 1.09 4.28
N ILE A 19 -2.94 1.75 4.67
CA ILE A 19 -2.95 2.82 5.66
C ILE A 19 -3.94 2.43 6.74
N ALA A 20 -3.54 2.50 8.01
CA ALA A 20 -4.42 2.34 9.16
C ALA A 20 -5.24 3.62 9.38
N ALA A 21 -6.05 3.99 8.40
CA ALA A 21 -6.96 5.12 8.40
C ALA A 21 -8.21 4.79 7.57
N ASP A 22 -9.32 5.46 7.87
CA ASP A 22 -10.56 5.37 7.13
C ASP A 22 -10.43 5.93 5.70
N GLU A 23 -11.29 5.44 4.81
CA GLU A 23 -11.32 5.85 3.42
C GLU A 23 -11.46 7.38 3.27
N ASN A 24 -12.35 7.99 4.06
CA ASN A 24 -12.57 9.43 4.05
C ASN A 24 -11.33 10.23 4.46
N ASP A 25 -10.56 9.76 5.46
CA ASP A 25 -9.32 10.41 5.90
C ASP A 25 -8.26 10.34 4.80
N VAL A 26 -8.18 9.18 4.13
CA VAL A 26 -7.32 8.98 2.97
C VAL A 26 -7.70 9.90 1.82
N ILE A 27 -8.97 9.94 1.43
CA ILE A 27 -9.47 10.80 0.33
C ILE A 27 -9.20 12.26 0.66
N ALA A 28 -9.54 12.72 1.86
CA ALA A 28 -9.29 14.11 2.28
C ALA A 28 -7.81 14.47 2.23
N THR A 29 -6.93 13.56 2.68
CA THR A 29 -5.48 13.77 2.65
C THR A 29 -4.93 13.80 1.21
N CYS A 30 -5.41 12.91 0.34
CA CYS A 30 -5.00 12.87 -1.05
C CYS A 30 -5.50 14.11 -1.81
N ALA A 31 -6.76 14.52 -1.60
CA ALA A 31 -7.33 15.73 -2.16
C ALA A 31 -6.55 16.99 -1.71
N LYS A 32 -6.24 17.09 -0.42
CA LYS A 32 -5.45 18.21 0.15
C LYS A 32 -4.06 18.33 -0.47
N ARG A 33 -3.48 17.22 -0.92
CA ARG A 33 -2.14 17.15 -1.52
C ARG A 33 -2.16 17.08 -3.04
N ASN A 34 -3.34 17.14 -3.65
CA ASN A 34 -3.53 16.98 -5.09
C ASN A 34 -2.93 15.67 -5.64
N VAL A 35 -3.01 14.59 -4.85
CA VAL A 35 -2.48 13.28 -5.20
C VAL A 35 -3.59 12.45 -5.86
N PRO A 36 -3.46 12.07 -7.14
CA PRO A 36 -4.47 11.28 -7.83
C PRO A 36 -4.41 9.82 -7.38
N ILE A 37 -5.54 9.33 -6.89
CA ILE A 37 -5.74 7.93 -6.50
C ILE A 37 -6.18 7.14 -7.73
N SER A 38 -5.55 5.99 -7.96
CA SER A 38 -5.93 5.04 -9.00
C SER A 38 -7.05 4.11 -8.53
N ALA A 39 -6.93 3.59 -7.31
CA ALA A 39 -7.95 2.78 -6.67
C ALA A 39 -7.88 2.94 -5.15
N ILE A 40 -9.03 2.83 -4.49
CA ILE A 40 -9.15 2.86 -3.03
C ILE A 40 -10.07 1.73 -2.60
N GLU A 41 -9.67 1.01 -1.57
CA GLU A 41 -10.39 -0.15 -1.04
C GLU A 41 -10.28 -0.17 0.48
N THR A 42 -11.40 -0.13 1.19
CA THR A 42 -11.41 -0.37 2.64
C THR A 42 -11.04 -1.81 2.97
N LEU A 43 -10.10 -2.01 3.88
CA LEU A 43 -9.68 -3.34 4.32
C LEU A 43 -10.58 -3.84 5.45
N HIS A 44 -11.08 -5.07 5.33
CA HIS A 44 -11.86 -5.75 6.37
C HIS A 44 -11.11 -5.91 7.70
N SER A 45 -9.77 -5.93 7.66
CA SER A 45 -8.89 -5.98 8.84
C SER A 45 -8.78 -4.65 9.59
N GLY A 46 -9.43 -3.59 9.10
CA GLY A 46 -9.21 -2.21 9.52
C GLY A 46 -8.14 -1.52 8.66
N GLY A 47 -8.42 -0.27 8.29
CA GLY A 47 -7.61 0.54 7.40
C GLY A 47 -8.08 0.53 5.96
N THR A 48 -7.29 1.17 5.09
CA THR A 48 -7.61 1.40 3.69
C THR A 48 -6.38 1.09 2.83
N ARG A 49 -6.60 0.32 1.76
CA ARG A 49 -5.63 0.10 0.71
C ARG A 49 -5.84 1.14 -0.37
N VAL A 50 -4.76 1.81 -0.73
CA VAL A 50 -4.77 2.88 -1.72
C VAL A 50 -3.74 2.57 -2.76
N VAL A 51 -4.16 2.54 -4.01
CA VAL A 51 -3.31 2.41 -5.18
C VAL A 51 -3.19 3.78 -5.80
N MET A 52 -1.96 4.28 -5.88
CA MET A 52 -1.64 5.54 -6.55
C MET A 52 -1.29 5.29 -8.02
N ASN A 53 -1.31 6.35 -8.81
CA ASN A 53 -0.81 6.28 -10.18
C ASN A 53 0.71 6.11 -10.22
N ASN A 54 1.44 6.81 -9.34
CA ASN A 54 2.90 6.80 -9.30
C ASN A 54 3.48 6.42 -7.93
N ILE A 55 4.73 5.95 -7.98
CA ILE A 55 5.49 5.59 -6.78
C ILE A 55 5.88 6.84 -5.98
N THR A 56 6.19 7.94 -6.66
CA THR A 56 6.50 9.24 -6.02
C THR A 56 5.35 9.71 -5.13
N ASP A 57 4.12 9.66 -5.66
CA ASP A 57 2.90 9.99 -4.94
C ASP A 57 2.69 9.08 -3.72
N THR A 58 2.95 7.79 -3.93
CA THR A 58 2.90 6.77 -2.88
C THR A 58 3.87 7.10 -1.74
N GLN A 59 5.10 7.52 -2.06
CA GLN A 59 6.09 7.90 -1.05
C GLN A 59 5.70 9.18 -0.29
N ILE A 60 5.10 10.15 -0.98
CA ILE A 60 4.59 11.38 -0.36
C ILE A 60 3.53 11.01 0.68
N ILE A 61 2.52 10.23 0.29
CA ILE A 61 1.44 9.81 1.20
C ILE A 61 2.00 8.90 2.30
N ALA A 62 2.91 7.98 1.98
CA ALA A 62 3.53 7.13 3.00
C ALA A 62 4.31 7.96 4.04
N LYS A 63 4.98 9.04 3.63
CA LYS A 63 5.67 9.95 4.56
C LYS A 63 4.71 10.74 5.44
N VAL A 64 3.52 11.08 4.94
CA VAL A 64 2.46 11.77 5.71
C VAL A 64 1.92 10.88 6.80
N TYR A 65 1.52 9.67 6.42
CA TYR A 65 0.94 8.72 7.35
C TYR A 65 2.02 8.14 8.28
N GLY A 66 3.26 8.05 7.81
CA GLY A 66 4.42 7.63 8.59
C GLY A 66 4.17 6.31 9.29
N ARG A 67 3.97 6.36 10.62
CA ARG A 67 3.67 5.20 11.46
C ARG A 67 2.29 4.57 11.21
N LYS A 68 1.36 5.30 10.60
CA LYS A 68 0.04 4.78 10.20
C LYS A 68 0.11 3.96 8.90
N VAL A 69 1.21 4.01 8.17
CA VAL A 69 1.40 3.14 7.01
C VAL A 69 1.63 1.72 7.50
N ILE A 70 0.78 0.80 7.07
CA ILE A 70 0.90 -0.61 7.39
C ILE A 70 1.96 -1.21 6.45
N THR A 71 3.22 -1.09 6.88
CA THR A 71 4.41 -1.64 6.21
C THR A 71 4.67 -3.10 6.60
N SER A 72 4.19 -3.51 7.77
CA SER A 72 4.23 -4.91 8.19
C SER A 72 3.43 -5.75 7.21
N ALA A 73 3.81 -7.02 7.06
CA ALA A 73 3.15 -7.96 6.18
C ALA A 73 1.68 -8.09 6.60
N VAL A 74 0.81 -7.24 6.04
CA VAL A 74 -0.63 -7.49 6.04
C VAL A 74 -0.76 -8.91 5.55
N LYS A 75 -1.39 -9.78 6.35
CA LYS A 75 -1.77 -11.13 5.92
C LYS A 75 -2.69 -10.94 4.72
N ARG A 76 -2.08 -10.80 3.54
CA ARG A 76 -2.74 -10.86 2.25
C ARG A 76 -3.08 -12.32 2.14
N THR A 77 -4.27 -12.71 2.58
CA THR A 77 -4.82 -14.01 2.22
C THR A 77 -4.77 -14.05 0.70
N PRO A 78 -3.98 -14.92 0.08
CA PRO A 78 -3.90 -14.96 -1.37
C PRO A 78 -5.30 -15.32 -1.89
N SER A 79 -5.97 -14.37 -2.54
CA SER A 79 -7.26 -14.60 -3.20
C SER A 79 -7.12 -15.46 -4.47
N ARG A 80 -5.89 -15.87 -4.80
CA ARG A 80 -5.60 -16.82 -5.87
C ARG A 80 -5.32 -18.19 -5.25
N LEU A 81 -6.40 -18.90 -4.93
CA LEU A 81 -6.36 -20.35 -4.92
C LEU A 81 -5.76 -20.78 -6.27
N MET A 82 -4.70 -21.59 -6.21
CA MET A 82 -4.09 -22.28 -7.35
C MET A 82 -5.18 -22.79 -8.30
N ARG A 83 -5.20 -22.31 -9.54
CA ARG A 83 -5.69 -23.12 -10.64
C ARG A 83 -4.45 -23.74 -11.28
N GLY A 84 -4.22 -25.00 -10.91
CA GLY A 84 -3.44 -25.92 -11.73
C GLY A 84 -4.16 -26.24 -13.04
#